data_AF-A0A8J8H9U3-F1
#
_entry.id   AF-A0A8J8H9U3-F1
#
_cell.length_a   1.000
_cell.length_b   1.000
_cell.length_c   1.000
_cell.angle_alpha   90.00
_cell.angle_beta   90.00
_cell.angle_gamma   90.00
#
_symmetry.space_group_name_H-M   'P 1'
#
loop_
_entity.id
_entity.type
_entity.pdbx_description
1 polymer ?
#
loop_
_entity_poly.entity_id
_entity_poly.type
_entity_poly.pdbx_seq_one_letter_code
_entity_poly.pdbx_strand_id
1 'polypeptide(L)'
;MFYYTYILKSLKDRKMYTGFTRNLKLRFEQHNQGLSQSTKSRKPFKLIYYEACLDKKDAMKREKYFKTHFGKMFLKNRLKSYLTGGFTLLMSLLVISIILSIGLGVSDVIIRETKISGLGRESQVAFSAADAGVECAFFWEIKHPGLTQSAFNSANSVSCAGNTVNNNFSTNISNFTLNLGNSSCVSVKVDKASSPTQTIIESRGYNTDCGAVSPFKVERAIRLTLNKVQPPVTLTFNYTGDYQTFVVPTGVNNIKITAYGAEGRGALTTCSGNSKSIGGGFGGVAQAAFTVTPNEKLYVYVGGSGDNSSFNGGAANGTGNPSGGGASDVRRITGNNKSALESRIIVAGGGGGSTGYCAGSDDIVILRAGGAGGGLYGLSGEGYGGGGASQISGGSGGCFQDGFGKCIGNIGYSGTFGLGGGGGIMGGGGGGGGYYGGGGGSGEAVGNWNRGGGGGGSSYIDGSATDPSTQTGVNSGNGKVIIEYGY
;
A
#
# COMPACT_ATOMS: atom_id res chain seq x y z
N MET A 1 44.10 96.05 53.64
CA MET A 1 44.07 94.69 54.24
C MET A 1 42.72 94.06 53.94
N PHE A 2 42.68 92.84 53.38
CA PHE A 2 41.46 92.20 52.89
C PHE A 2 40.74 91.36 53.97
N TYR A 3 39.44 91.13 53.74
CA TYR A 3 38.56 90.25 54.51
C TYR A 3 38.01 89.16 53.60
N TYR A 4 37.98 87.92 54.06
CA TYR A 4 37.60 86.76 53.25
C TYR A 4 36.32 86.12 53.76
N THR A 5 35.37 85.89 52.88
CA THR A 5 34.20 85.04 53.11
C THR A 5 34.43 83.71 52.44
N TYR A 6 34.33 82.60 53.16
CA TYR A 6 34.77 81.29 52.69
C TYR A 6 33.72 80.21 52.93
N ILE A 7 33.78 79.18 52.08
CA ILE A 7 32.97 77.96 52.16
C ILE A 7 33.90 76.78 52.36
N LEU A 8 33.73 76.10 53.49
CA LEU A 8 34.36 74.82 53.77
C LEU A 8 33.37 73.70 53.48
N LYS A 9 33.85 72.57 52.96
CA LYS A 9 33.08 71.32 52.90
C LYS A 9 33.71 70.33 53.85
N SER A 10 32.91 69.82 54.78
CA SER A 10 33.34 68.71 55.63
C SER A 10 33.48 67.47 54.75
N LEU A 11 34.57 66.73 54.91
CA LEU A 11 34.74 65.41 54.30
C LEU A 11 33.99 64.33 55.08
N LYS A 12 33.65 64.60 56.35
CA LYS A 12 32.91 63.70 57.23
C LYS A 12 31.42 63.69 56.94
N ASP A 13 30.75 64.84 57.05
CA ASP A 13 29.28 64.92 56.90
C ASP A 13 28.83 65.44 55.52
N ARG A 14 29.79 65.77 54.64
CA ARG A 14 29.57 66.33 53.29
C ARG A 14 28.80 67.65 53.25
N LYS A 15 28.47 68.25 54.39
CA LYS A 15 27.77 69.55 54.49
C LYS A 15 28.77 70.70 54.41
N MET A 16 28.27 71.85 53.94
CA MET A 16 29.06 73.07 53.84
C MET A 16 29.05 73.88 55.15
N TYR A 17 30.05 74.73 55.33
CA TYR A 17 30.14 75.72 56.39
C TYR A 17 30.57 77.05 55.79
N THR A 18 29.86 78.12 56.14
CA THR A 18 30.13 79.47 55.65
C THR A 18 30.62 80.32 56.82
N GLY A 19 31.78 80.95 56.64
CA GLY A 19 32.35 81.87 57.62
C GLY A 19 33.04 83.06 56.95
N PHE A 20 33.46 84.02 57.75
CA PHE A 20 34.37 85.09 57.30
C PHE A 20 35.57 85.23 58.25
N THR A 21 36.68 85.80 57.77
CA THR A 21 37.92 85.99 58.52
C THR A 21 38.82 87.04 57.87
N ARG A 22 39.73 87.63 58.65
CA ARG A 22 40.83 88.46 58.11
C ARG A 22 42.01 87.63 57.61
N ASN A 23 42.18 86.41 58.11
CA ASN A 23 43.25 85.49 57.72
C ASN A 23 42.66 84.12 57.38
N LEU A 24 42.54 83.82 56.08
CA LEU A 24 41.90 82.60 55.58
C LEU A 24 42.70 81.34 55.89
N LYS A 25 44.03 81.39 55.72
CA LYS A 25 44.92 80.26 55.95
C LYS A 25 44.88 79.81 57.41
N LEU A 26 45.10 80.76 58.33
CA LEU A 26 45.04 80.50 59.77
C LEU A 26 43.66 79.97 60.18
N ARG A 27 42.57 80.56 59.67
CA ARG A 27 41.21 80.13 60.04
C ARG A 27 40.88 78.73 59.52
N PHE A 28 41.33 78.38 58.32
CA PHE A 28 41.18 77.03 57.76
C PHE A 28 41.92 75.99 58.62
N GLU A 29 43.15 76.27 59.02
CA GLU A 29 43.93 75.41 59.92
C GLU A 29 43.24 75.26 61.29
N GLN A 30 42.75 76.35 61.88
CA GLN A 30 41.98 76.32 63.13
C GLN A 30 40.74 75.41 63.04
N HIS A 31 40.00 75.47 61.93
CA HIS A 31 38.86 74.59 61.69
C HIS A 31 39.29 73.11 61.63
N ASN A 32 40.43 72.80 61.01
CA ASN A 32 40.99 71.44 60.93
C ASN A 32 41.70 70.96 62.22
N GLN A 33 42.12 71.86 63.10
CA GLN A 33 42.61 71.54 64.44
C GLN A 33 41.44 71.37 65.43
N GLY A 34 40.25 71.89 65.11
CA GLY A 34 39.03 71.72 65.92
C GLY A 34 38.88 72.79 66.99
N LEU A 35 39.53 73.93 66.79
CA LEU A 35 39.51 75.08 67.68
C LEU A 35 38.21 75.91 67.57
N SER A 36 37.32 75.57 66.63
CA SER A 36 36.02 76.21 66.45
C SER A 36 34.87 75.30 66.92
N GLN A 37 34.11 75.77 67.91
CA GLN A 37 33.01 75.02 68.55
C GLN A 37 32.01 74.44 67.54
N SER A 38 31.54 75.25 66.58
CA SER A 38 30.51 74.85 65.61
C SER A 38 31.00 73.86 64.53
N THR A 39 32.31 73.62 64.45
CA THR A 39 32.91 72.80 63.39
C THR A 39 33.82 71.68 63.92
N LYS A 40 34.16 71.68 65.22
CA LYS A 40 35.07 70.72 65.87
C LYS A 40 34.71 69.25 65.60
N SER A 41 33.42 68.91 65.64
CA SER A 41 32.93 67.53 65.43
C SER A 41 32.85 67.10 63.95
N ARG A 42 33.06 68.04 63.02
CA ARG A 42 32.80 67.91 61.57
C ARG A 42 34.09 67.91 60.73
N LYS A 43 35.25 67.92 61.36
CA LYS A 43 36.55 67.74 60.71
C LYS A 43 36.66 66.37 60.01
N PRO A 44 37.54 66.22 59.01
CA PRO A 44 38.35 67.25 58.36
C PRO A 44 37.56 68.07 57.33
N PHE A 45 37.98 69.30 57.10
CA PHE A 45 37.40 70.24 56.15
C PHE A 45 38.34 70.49 54.96
N LYS A 46 37.72 70.71 53.81
CA LYS A 46 38.37 71.22 52.61
C LYS A 46 37.81 72.60 52.27
N LEU A 47 38.67 73.57 52.02
CA LEU A 47 38.27 74.87 51.48
C LEU A 47 37.87 74.68 50.01
N ILE A 48 36.62 74.99 49.67
CA ILE A 48 36.08 74.76 48.32
C ILE A 48 35.74 76.05 47.58
N TYR A 49 35.63 77.17 48.29
CA TYR A 49 35.37 78.49 47.71
C TYR A 49 35.71 79.61 48.70
N TYR A 50 36.17 80.77 48.22
CA TYR A 50 36.23 82.00 49.01
C TYR A 50 36.13 83.25 48.12
N GLU A 51 35.73 84.37 48.72
CA GLU A 51 35.71 85.71 48.13
C GLU A 51 36.45 86.69 49.04
N ALA A 52 37.12 87.69 48.47
CA ALA A 52 37.86 88.71 49.20
C ALA A 52 37.19 90.09 49.05
N CYS A 53 37.02 90.81 50.14
CA CYS A 53 36.47 92.16 50.21
C CYS A 53 37.46 93.10 50.91
N LEU A 54 37.51 94.36 50.49
CA LEU A 54 38.32 95.39 51.18
C LEU A 54 37.65 95.84 52.48
N ASP A 55 36.33 96.03 52.46
CA ASP A 55 35.54 96.40 53.65
C ASP A 55 35.08 95.15 54.42
N LYS A 56 35.19 95.22 55.75
CA LYS A 56 34.69 94.20 56.68
C LYS A 56 33.17 94.00 56.56
N LYS A 57 32.41 95.09 56.42
CA LYS A 57 30.94 95.07 56.33
C LYS A 57 30.48 94.31 55.09
N ASP A 58 31.20 94.43 53.99
CA ASP A 58 30.87 93.74 52.74
C ASP A 58 31.13 92.23 52.84
N ALA A 59 32.25 91.82 53.45
CA ALA A 59 32.51 90.41 53.74
C ALA A 59 31.42 89.80 54.64
N MET A 60 30.99 90.52 55.69
CA MET A 60 29.91 90.07 56.59
C MET A 60 28.54 89.99 55.88
N LYS A 61 28.20 90.98 55.04
CA LYS A 61 26.98 90.92 54.21
C LYS A 61 27.01 89.71 53.29
N ARG A 62 28.16 89.42 52.68
CA ARG A 62 28.35 88.29 51.78
C ARG A 62 28.26 86.94 52.49
N GLU A 63 28.83 86.83 53.69
CA GLU A 63 28.69 85.66 54.55
C GLU A 63 27.21 85.39 54.89
N LYS A 64 26.48 86.45 55.28
CA LYS A 64 25.04 86.37 55.57
C LYS A 64 24.26 85.94 54.33
N TYR A 65 24.55 86.51 53.16
CA TYR A 65 23.94 86.11 51.89
C TYR A 65 24.17 84.63 51.58
N PHE A 66 25.39 84.11 51.71
CA PHE A 66 25.69 82.70 51.48
C PHE A 66 25.02 81.72 52.45
N LYS A 67 24.52 82.21 53.59
CA LYS A 67 23.71 81.39 54.51
C LYS A 67 22.23 81.32 54.09
N THR A 68 21.75 82.21 53.22
CA THR A 68 20.37 82.22 52.69
C THR A 68 20.12 81.14 51.63
N HIS A 69 18.85 80.90 51.28
CA HIS A 69 18.45 79.96 50.22
C HIS A 69 19.06 80.35 48.86
N PHE A 70 18.90 81.60 48.43
CA PHE A 70 19.43 82.09 47.17
C PHE A 70 20.96 82.06 47.12
N GLY A 71 21.64 82.38 48.23
CA GLY A 71 23.10 82.26 48.30
C GLY A 71 23.60 80.82 48.21
N LYS A 72 22.89 79.86 48.81
CA LYS A 72 23.19 78.43 48.65
C LYS A 72 22.97 77.95 47.21
N MET A 73 21.92 78.43 46.53
CA MET A 73 21.70 78.14 45.11
C MET A 73 22.82 78.71 44.23
N PHE A 74 23.23 79.96 44.47
CA PHE A 74 24.37 80.57 43.78
C PHE A 74 25.63 79.71 43.93
N LEU A 75 25.96 79.29 45.16
CA LEU A 75 27.11 78.42 45.42
C LEU A 75 26.98 77.05 44.74
N LYS A 76 25.79 76.44 44.72
CA LYS A 76 25.54 75.15 44.06
C LYS A 76 25.78 75.22 42.56
N ASN A 77 25.37 76.32 41.91
CA ASN A 77 25.61 76.54 40.49
C ASN A 77 27.08 76.91 40.21
N ARG A 78 27.68 77.78 41.03
CA ARG A 78 29.09 78.19 40.89
C ARG A 78 30.04 77.01 41.06
N LEU A 79 29.69 76.04 41.91
CA LEU A 79 30.48 74.84 42.19
C LEU A 79 29.89 73.57 41.54
N LYS A 80 29.08 73.70 40.48
CA LYS A 80 28.35 72.59 39.85
C LYS A 80 29.25 71.39 39.55
N SER A 81 30.35 71.60 38.80
CA SER A 81 31.29 70.53 38.43
C SER A 81 31.92 69.82 39.64
N TYR A 82 32.18 70.55 40.73
CA TYR A 82 32.70 69.97 41.98
C TYR A 82 31.62 69.18 42.75
N LEU A 83 30.33 69.49 42.54
CA LEU A 83 29.22 68.88 43.25
C LEU A 83 28.53 67.74 42.48
N THR A 84 28.63 67.66 41.14
CA THR A 84 27.86 66.72 40.29
C THR A 84 28.64 65.51 39.74
N GLY A 85 29.92 65.33 40.05
CA GLY A 85 30.78 64.31 39.43
C GLY A 85 30.61 62.85 39.92
N GLY A 86 29.38 62.31 40.02
CA GLY A 86 29.18 61.00 40.68
C GLY A 86 28.31 59.93 39.99
N PHE A 87 27.43 60.26 39.04
CA PHE A 87 26.41 59.29 38.57
C PHE A 87 26.61 58.77 37.15
N THR A 88 27.45 59.41 36.33
CA THR A 88 27.73 59.00 34.95
C THR A 88 28.41 57.63 34.87
N LEU A 89 29.26 57.32 35.85
CA LEU A 89 29.95 56.02 35.94
C LEU A 89 28.98 54.89 36.31
N LEU A 90 27.98 55.17 37.14
CA LEU A 90 26.95 54.18 37.50
C LEU A 90 26.01 53.89 36.32
N MET A 91 25.60 54.92 35.57
CA MET A 91 24.74 54.73 34.40
C MET A 91 25.46 53.99 33.26
N SER A 92 26.74 54.29 33.02
CA SER A 92 27.53 53.54 32.04
C SER A 92 27.72 52.08 32.45
N LEU A 93 27.99 51.79 33.73
CA LEU A 93 28.05 50.40 34.23
C LEU A 93 26.74 49.64 34.07
N LEU A 94 25.60 50.30 34.31
CA LEU A 94 24.27 49.71 34.14
C LEU A 94 23.98 49.38 32.68
N VAL A 95 24.32 50.28 31.76
CA VAL A 95 24.11 50.04 30.32
C VAL A 95 25.02 48.92 29.80
N ILE A 96 26.28 48.87 30.24
CA ILE A 96 27.22 47.81 29.85
C ILE A 96 26.74 46.44 30.34
N SER A 97 26.18 46.33 31.55
CA SER A 97 25.69 45.05 32.07
C SER A 97 24.47 44.53 31.31
N ILE A 98 23.56 45.41 30.89
CA ILE A 98 22.39 45.04 30.07
C ILE A 98 22.83 44.60 28.66
N ILE A 99 23.76 45.32 28.03
CA ILE A 99 24.26 44.95 26.71
C ILE A 99 24.96 43.59 26.75
N LEU A 100 25.77 43.34 27.79
CA LEU A 100 26.46 42.07 27.96
C LEU A 100 25.47 40.91 28.18
N SER A 101 24.41 41.10 28.98
CA SER A 101 23.43 40.04 29.21
C SER A 101 22.66 39.68 27.94
N ILE A 102 22.27 40.67 27.13
CA ILE A 102 21.64 40.44 25.82
C ILE A 102 22.62 39.72 24.88
N GLY A 103 23.89 40.15 24.81
CA GLY A 103 24.90 39.55 23.96
C GLY A 103 25.17 38.07 24.28
N LEU A 104 25.28 37.73 25.56
CA LEU A 104 25.43 36.34 26.00
C LEU A 104 24.19 35.50 25.67
N GLY A 105 22.98 36.06 25.83
CA GLY A 105 21.74 35.39 25.49
C GLY A 105 21.63 35.06 23.99
N VAL A 106 21.96 36.02 23.13
CA VAL A 106 21.94 35.82 21.67
C VAL A 106 22.99 34.78 21.24
N SER A 107 24.18 34.81 21.83
CA SER A 107 25.24 33.84 21.53
C SER A 107 24.82 32.40 21.85
N ASP A 108 24.16 32.16 22.99
CA ASP A 108 23.67 30.82 23.35
C ASP A 108 22.63 30.29 22.35
N VAL A 109 21.70 31.15 21.91
CA VAL A 109 20.71 30.78 20.90
C VAL A 109 21.39 30.41 19.59
N ILE A 110 22.34 31.22 19.12
CA ILE A 110 23.08 30.96 17.86
C ILE A 110 23.86 29.64 17.94
N ILE A 111 24.52 29.35 19.06
CA ILE A 111 25.26 28.08 19.24
C ILE A 111 24.31 26.88 19.20
N ARG A 112 23.09 26.99 19.74
CA ARG A 112 22.09 25.92 19.67
C ARG A 112 21.56 25.74 18.24
N GLU A 113 21.23 26.82 17.55
CA GLU A 113 20.71 26.76 16.18
C GLU A 113 21.73 26.19 15.19
N THR A 114 22.99 26.60 15.29
CA THR A 114 24.08 26.07 14.44
C THR A 114 24.31 24.58 14.68
N LYS A 115 24.21 24.09 15.93
CA LYS A 115 24.26 22.66 16.24
C LYS A 115 23.09 21.88 15.62
N ILE A 116 21.86 22.41 15.71
CA ILE A 116 20.66 21.77 15.12
C ILE A 116 20.77 21.72 13.59
N SER A 117 21.25 22.81 12.96
CA SER A 117 21.48 22.86 11.51
C SER A 117 22.51 21.83 11.04
N GLY A 118 23.62 21.69 11.78
CA GLY A 118 24.61 20.64 11.54
C GLY A 118 24.02 19.23 11.63
N LEU A 119 23.24 18.95 12.68
CA LEU A 119 22.58 17.65 12.86
C LEU A 119 21.59 17.32 11.72
N GLY A 120 20.90 18.32 11.16
CA GLY A 120 20.01 18.15 10.02
C GLY A 120 20.76 17.60 8.79
N ARG A 121 21.91 18.20 8.47
CA ARG A 121 22.77 17.73 7.36
C ARG A 121 23.31 16.33 7.62
N GLU A 122 23.87 16.07 8.80
CA GLU A 122 24.41 14.74 9.15
C GLU A 122 23.31 13.66 9.14
N SER A 123 22.09 14.03 9.55
CA SER A 123 20.92 13.16 9.47
C SER A 123 20.53 12.82 8.02
N GLN A 124 20.69 13.75 7.07
CA GLN A 124 20.44 13.47 5.65
C GLN A 124 21.46 12.48 5.08
N VAL A 125 22.73 12.62 5.46
CA VAL A 125 23.78 11.67 5.06
C VAL A 125 23.48 10.27 5.61
N ALA A 126 23.17 10.16 6.90
CA ALA A 126 22.82 8.89 7.52
C ALA A 126 21.55 8.27 6.90
N PHE A 127 20.54 9.09 6.57
CA PHE A 127 19.32 8.61 5.92
C PHE A 127 19.59 8.12 4.49
N SER A 128 20.35 8.86 3.70
CA SER A 128 20.74 8.46 2.34
C SER A 128 21.58 7.18 2.34
N ALA A 129 22.43 6.99 3.36
CA ALA A 129 23.16 5.73 3.54
C ALA A 129 22.22 4.55 3.84
N ALA A 130 21.21 4.75 4.70
CA ALA A 130 20.21 3.73 4.99
C ALA A 130 19.39 3.37 3.74
N ASP A 131 19.02 4.37 2.94
CA ASP A 131 18.29 4.21 1.68
C ASP A 131 19.07 3.37 0.66
N ALA A 132 20.35 3.69 0.45
CA ALA A 132 21.23 2.90 -0.43
C ALA A 132 21.36 1.42 0.01
N GLY A 133 21.40 1.17 1.32
CA GLY A 133 21.46 -0.19 1.86
C GLY A 133 20.16 -0.98 1.67
N VAL A 134 19.00 -0.36 1.88
CA VAL A 134 17.71 -1.04 1.69
C VAL A 134 17.45 -1.34 0.22
N GLU A 135 17.79 -0.40 -0.67
CA GLU A 135 17.66 -0.59 -2.12
C GLU A 135 18.53 -1.73 -2.63
N CYS A 136 19.78 -1.84 -2.17
CA CYS A 136 20.62 -2.96 -2.57
C CYS A 136 20.05 -4.30 -2.10
N ALA A 137 19.65 -4.38 -0.83
CA ALA A 137 19.05 -5.61 -0.29
C ALA A 137 17.76 -5.99 -1.01
N PHE A 138 16.90 -5.01 -1.27
CA PHE A 138 15.64 -5.22 -1.95
C PHE A 138 15.82 -5.69 -3.39
N PHE A 139 16.71 -5.05 -4.15
CA PHE A 139 17.02 -5.41 -5.54
C PHE A 139 17.43 -6.88 -5.68
N TRP A 140 18.37 -7.34 -4.84
CA TRP A 140 18.88 -8.71 -4.91
C TRP A 140 17.86 -9.75 -4.45
N GLU A 141 16.98 -9.40 -3.50
CA GLU A 141 15.85 -10.24 -3.07
C GLU A 141 14.78 -10.37 -4.17
N ILE A 142 14.47 -9.31 -4.93
CA ILE A 142 13.54 -9.40 -6.08
C ILE A 142 14.13 -10.22 -7.23
N LYS A 143 15.43 -10.05 -7.52
CA LYS A 143 16.10 -10.74 -8.64
C LYS A 143 16.13 -12.26 -8.47
N HIS A 144 15.95 -12.77 -7.25
CA HIS A 144 15.92 -14.20 -6.94
C HIS A 144 14.57 -14.61 -6.32
N PRO A 145 13.47 -14.55 -7.10
CA PRO A 145 12.17 -14.92 -6.60
C PRO A 145 12.18 -16.40 -6.19
N GLY A 146 11.57 -16.72 -5.04
CA GLY A 146 11.35 -18.11 -4.63
C GLY A 146 12.36 -18.69 -3.64
N LEU A 147 13.53 -18.06 -3.42
CA LEU A 147 14.49 -18.56 -2.42
C LEU A 147 13.87 -18.62 -1.01
N THR A 148 14.07 -19.76 -0.33
CA THR A 148 13.74 -19.96 1.10
C THR A 148 14.79 -19.36 2.02
N GLN A 149 16.02 -19.17 1.51
CA GLN A 149 17.14 -18.50 2.17
C GLN A 149 17.34 -17.10 1.56
N SER A 150 18.08 -16.21 2.23
CA SER A 150 18.37 -14.88 1.70
C SER A 150 19.17 -14.95 0.39
N ALA A 151 18.88 -14.05 -0.55
CA ALA A 151 19.59 -13.95 -1.84
C ALA A 151 21.10 -13.65 -1.66
N PHE A 152 21.49 -13.28 -0.45
CA PHE A 152 22.85 -12.99 -0.03
C PHE A 152 23.67 -14.23 0.36
N ASN A 153 23.10 -15.46 0.37
CA ASN A 153 23.84 -16.70 0.64
C ASN A 153 24.91 -16.99 -0.46
N SER A 154 26.09 -17.43 -0.02
CA SER A 154 27.39 -17.78 -0.65
C SER A 154 27.50 -18.22 -2.14
N ALA A 155 26.41 -18.39 -2.88
CA ALA A 155 26.44 -18.74 -4.31
C ALA A 155 26.45 -17.51 -5.24
N ASN A 156 26.19 -16.30 -4.74
CA ASN A 156 26.07 -15.09 -5.53
C ASN A 156 27.13 -14.05 -5.13
N SER A 157 27.94 -13.59 -6.08
CA SER A 157 28.75 -12.37 -5.91
C SER A 157 27.81 -11.16 -5.91
N VAL A 158 27.31 -10.80 -4.73
CA VAL A 158 26.45 -9.63 -4.58
C VAL A 158 27.31 -8.37 -4.61
N SER A 159 26.98 -7.45 -5.51
CA SER A 159 27.61 -6.14 -5.61
C SER A 159 26.59 -5.07 -5.23
N CYS A 160 26.97 -4.21 -4.29
CA CYS A 160 26.22 -3.04 -3.84
C CYS A 160 27.10 -1.80 -4.00
N ALA A 161 26.64 -0.79 -4.75
CA ALA A 161 27.39 0.46 -4.96
C ALA A 161 28.86 0.25 -5.42
N GLY A 162 29.12 -0.76 -6.25
CA GLY A 162 30.46 -1.10 -6.75
C GLY A 162 31.34 -1.89 -5.78
N ASN A 163 30.87 -2.14 -4.54
CA ASN A 163 31.55 -2.97 -3.56
C ASN A 163 31.01 -4.41 -3.58
N THR A 164 31.91 -5.39 -3.56
CA THR A 164 31.54 -6.79 -3.33
C THR A 164 31.24 -7.00 -1.85
N VAL A 165 30.06 -7.55 -1.56
CA VAL A 165 29.60 -7.75 -0.19
C VAL A 165 30.09 -9.12 0.33
N ASN A 166 31.05 -9.11 1.26
CA ASN A 166 31.55 -10.32 1.93
C ASN A 166 30.75 -10.54 3.23
N ASN A 167 30.06 -11.68 3.34
CA ASN A 167 29.04 -11.92 4.37
C ASN A 167 29.45 -12.95 5.43
N ASN A 168 28.94 -12.75 6.66
CA ASN A 168 28.86 -13.76 7.72
C ASN A 168 27.43 -14.31 7.79
N PHE A 169 27.27 -15.64 7.76
CA PHE A 169 25.97 -16.31 7.55
C PHE A 169 25.42 -17.07 8.76
N SER A 170 24.10 -17.00 8.92
CA SER A 170 23.25 -17.94 9.65
C SER A 170 22.02 -18.28 8.77
N THR A 171 21.37 -19.43 8.98
CA THR A 171 20.43 -20.06 8.02
C THR A 171 19.28 -19.17 7.52
N ASN A 172 18.82 -18.20 8.32
CA ASN A 172 17.68 -17.32 7.98
C ASN A 172 17.99 -15.81 8.06
N ILE A 173 19.19 -15.42 8.51
CA ILE A 173 19.56 -14.02 8.75
C ILE A 173 20.88 -13.73 8.01
N SER A 174 20.88 -12.69 7.21
CA SER A 174 22.08 -12.17 6.53
C SER A 174 22.37 -10.76 7.02
N ASN A 175 23.61 -10.52 7.45
CA ASN A 175 24.07 -9.20 7.88
C ASN A 175 25.27 -8.79 7.04
N PHE A 176 25.26 -7.55 6.57
CA PHE A 176 26.40 -6.98 5.87
C PHE A 176 26.55 -5.49 6.12
N THR A 177 27.76 -4.99 5.90
CA THR A 177 28.10 -3.57 6.09
C THR A 177 28.78 -3.02 4.86
N LEU A 178 28.48 -1.79 4.49
CA LEU A 178 29.08 -1.11 3.35
C LEU A 178 29.56 0.28 3.75
N ASN A 179 30.81 0.60 3.42
CA ASN A 179 31.26 1.98 3.36
C ASN A 179 30.79 2.57 2.04
N LEU A 180 30.04 3.66 2.14
CA LEU A 180 29.57 4.46 1.02
C LEU A 180 30.55 5.64 0.86
N GLY A 181 30.73 6.12 -0.36
CA GLY A 181 31.58 7.30 -0.61
C GLY A 181 31.18 8.48 0.31
N ASN A 182 32.13 9.39 0.55
CA ASN A 182 31.97 10.57 1.43
C ASN A 182 31.84 10.28 2.93
N SER A 183 32.64 9.34 3.46
CA SER A 183 32.72 9.05 4.90
C SER A 183 31.38 8.68 5.53
N SER A 184 30.60 7.83 4.86
CA SER A 184 29.31 7.35 5.37
C SER A 184 29.24 5.83 5.25
N CYS A 185 28.39 5.19 6.04
CA CYS A 185 28.28 3.75 5.98
C CYS A 185 26.90 3.24 6.31
N VAL A 186 26.64 1.97 5.98
CA VAL A 186 25.37 1.31 6.22
C VAL A 186 25.57 -0.11 6.73
N SER A 187 24.73 -0.52 7.68
CA SER A 187 24.60 -1.88 8.17
C SER A 187 23.22 -2.41 7.81
N VAL A 188 23.17 -3.48 7.04
CA VAL A 188 21.92 -4.08 6.56
C VAL A 188 21.75 -5.46 7.16
N LYS A 189 20.55 -5.71 7.70
CA LYS A 189 20.08 -7.01 8.17
C LYS A 189 18.91 -7.45 7.29
N VAL A 190 19.02 -8.63 6.70
CA VAL A 190 17.93 -9.31 6.00
C VAL A 190 17.50 -10.51 6.83
N ASP A 191 16.26 -10.52 7.29
CA ASP A 191 15.66 -11.55 8.12
C ASP A 191 14.53 -12.23 7.35
N LYS A 192 14.70 -13.50 7.01
CA LYS A 192 13.65 -14.34 6.41
C LYS A 192 13.05 -15.21 7.50
N ALA A 193 12.04 -14.67 8.19
CA ALA A 193 11.35 -15.40 9.24
C ALA A 193 10.68 -16.66 8.67
N SER A 194 10.75 -17.77 9.41
CA SER A 194 10.24 -19.08 8.98
C SER A 194 8.71 -19.24 9.13
N SER A 195 8.01 -18.31 9.79
CA SER A 195 6.53 -18.21 9.79
C SER A 195 6.04 -16.99 10.60
N PRO A 196 5.14 -16.12 10.07
CA PRO A 196 4.75 -16.03 8.66
C PRO A 196 5.98 -15.70 7.79
N THR A 197 5.96 -16.12 6.51
CA THR A 197 7.07 -15.91 5.55
C THR A 197 7.19 -14.44 5.15
N GLN A 198 7.66 -13.63 6.09
CA GLN A 198 8.02 -12.23 5.89
C GLN A 198 9.52 -12.13 5.64
N THR A 199 9.91 -11.35 4.65
CA THR A 199 11.30 -10.88 4.53
C THR A 199 11.36 -9.48 5.11
N ILE A 200 12.08 -9.32 6.21
CA ILE A 200 12.31 -8.03 6.86
C ILE A 200 13.71 -7.58 6.50
N ILE A 201 13.81 -6.44 5.82
CA ILE A 201 15.07 -5.78 5.49
C ILE A 201 15.18 -4.56 6.41
N GLU A 202 16.20 -4.53 7.25
CA GLU A 202 16.50 -3.42 8.14
C GLU A 202 17.85 -2.84 7.77
N SER A 203 17.85 -1.60 7.32
CA SER A 203 19.04 -0.86 6.88
C SER A 203 19.30 0.30 7.83
N ARG A 204 20.47 0.31 8.49
CA ARG A 204 20.91 1.33 9.44
C ARG A 204 22.09 2.11 8.85
N GLY A 205 21.84 3.34 8.44
CA GLY A 205 22.82 4.24 7.85
C GLY A 205 23.45 5.18 8.89
N TYR A 206 24.70 5.55 8.63
CA TYR A 206 25.54 6.36 9.49
C TYR A 206 26.28 7.43 8.67
N ASN A 207 26.46 8.62 9.26
CA ASN A 207 27.22 9.74 8.68
C ASN A 207 28.75 9.60 8.83
N THR A 208 29.23 8.41 9.19
CA THR A 208 30.65 8.10 9.42
C THR A 208 30.94 6.71 8.85
N ASP A 209 32.21 6.39 8.60
CA ASP A 209 32.64 5.06 8.14
C ASP A 209 32.28 3.95 9.13
N CYS A 210 32.16 2.72 8.62
CA CYS A 210 31.90 1.52 9.43
C CYS A 210 32.96 1.38 10.53
N GLY A 211 32.52 1.33 11.79
CA GLY A 211 33.41 1.18 12.94
C GLY A 211 34.09 2.47 13.43
N ALA A 212 33.86 3.62 12.78
CA ALA A 212 34.33 4.90 13.29
C ALA A 212 33.66 5.24 14.64
N VAL A 213 34.48 5.68 15.60
CA VAL A 213 34.02 6.18 16.89
C VAL A 213 34.01 7.70 16.82
N SER A 214 32.81 8.29 16.73
CA SER A 214 32.63 9.74 16.68
C SER A 214 31.52 10.17 17.65
N PRO A 215 31.72 11.21 18.47
CA PRO A 215 30.66 11.78 19.29
C PRO A 215 29.57 12.47 18.46
N PHE A 216 29.82 12.69 17.16
CA PHE A 216 28.88 13.27 16.20
C PHE A 216 28.28 12.22 15.25
N LYS A 217 28.34 10.94 15.63
CA LYS A 217 27.74 9.86 14.86
C LYS A 217 26.21 9.93 14.94
N VAL A 218 25.57 10.08 13.79
CA VAL A 218 24.11 10.06 13.61
C VAL A 218 23.72 8.73 12.95
N GLU A 219 22.65 8.11 13.46
CA GLU A 219 22.07 6.88 12.91
C GLU A 219 20.66 7.15 12.39
N ARG A 220 20.35 6.63 11.20
CA ARG A 220 18.98 6.55 10.67
C ARG A 220 18.71 5.15 10.18
N ALA A 221 17.50 4.66 10.40
CA ALA A 221 17.12 3.30 10.05
C ALA A 221 15.89 3.30 9.14
N ILE A 222 15.91 2.44 8.12
CA ILE A 222 14.77 2.11 7.27
C ILE A 222 14.48 0.63 7.45
N ARG A 223 13.21 0.29 7.69
CA ARG A 223 12.74 -1.08 7.76
C ARG A 223 11.70 -1.32 6.67
N LEU A 224 11.94 -2.31 5.83
CA LEU A 224 11.07 -2.76 4.77
C LEU A 224 10.58 -4.18 5.08
N THR A 225 9.26 -4.37 5.09
CA THR A 225 8.63 -5.68 5.34
C THR A 225 7.97 -6.15 4.05
N LEU A 226 8.47 -7.26 3.50
CA LEU A 226 7.91 -7.91 2.33
C LEU A 226 7.11 -9.13 2.75
N ASN A 227 5.81 -9.09 2.50
CA ASN A 227 4.97 -10.28 2.54
C ASN A 227 5.19 -11.03 1.23
N LYS A 228 5.73 -12.24 1.30
CA LYS A 228 5.84 -13.09 0.11
C LYS A 228 4.40 -13.45 -0.30
N VAL A 229 3.90 -12.88 -1.40
CA VAL A 229 2.64 -13.32 -2.01
C VAL A 229 2.91 -14.74 -2.49
N GLN A 230 2.47 -15.73 -1.72
CA GLN A 230 2.55 -17.11 -2.18
C GLN A 230 1.68 -17.19 -3.45
N PRO A 231 2.19 -17.74 -4.55
CA PRO A 231 1.35 -17.95 -5.73
C PRO A 231 0.12 -18.75 -5.31
N PRO A 232 -1.07 -18.43 -5.84
CA PRO A 232 -2.27 -19.16 -5.49
C PRO A 232 -2.05 -20.65 -5.76
N VAL A 233 -2.50 -21.48 -4.83
CA VAL A 233 -2.51 -22.93 -5.00
C VAL A 233 -3.55 -23.25 -6.06
N THR A 234 -3.13 -23.88 -7.15
CA THR A 234 -4.00 -24.29 -8.25
C THR A 234 -4.24 -25.80 -8.22
N LEU A 235 -5.49 -26.22 -8.12
CA LEU A 235 -5.93 -27.61 -8.22
C LEU A 235 -6.75 -27.79 -9.50
N THR A 236 -6.41 -28.83 -10.28
CA THR A 236 -7.15 -29.18 -11.50
C THR A 236 -7.84 -30.53 -11.33
N PHE A 237 -9.15 -30.54 -11.52
CA PHE A 237 -10.02 -31.70 -11.50
C PHE A 237 -10.34 -32.10 -12.94
N ASN A 238 -9.90 -33.30 -13.32
CA ASN A 238 -10.17 -33.90 -14.63
C ASN A 238 -11.36 -34.86 -14.55
N TYR A 239 -11.91 -35.22 -15.70
CA TYR A 239 -13.03 -36.16 -15.77
C TYR A 239 -12.69 -37.54 -15.20
N THR A 240 -13.54 -38.03 -14.30
CA THR A 240 -13.43 -39.36 -13.66
C THR A 240 -14.68 -40.23 -13.82
N GLY A 241 -15.76 -39.72 -14.42
CA GLY A 241 -17.06 -40.40 -14.51
C GLY A 241 -17.93 -40.33 -13.25
N ASP A 242 -17.43 -39.69 -12.20
CA ASP A 242 -18.16 -39.39 -10.97
C ASP A 242 -17.66 -38.05 -10.39
N TYR A 243 -18.30 -37.54 -9.33
CA TYR A 243 -17.86 -36.33 -8.66
C TYR A 243 -16.57 -36.54 -7.86
N GLN A 244 -15.81 -35.46 -7.72
CA GLN A 244 -14.67 -35.34 -6.83
C GLN A 244 -15.01 -34.38 -5.69
N THR A 245 -14.24 -34.39 -4.61
CA THR A 245 -14.47 -33.51 -3.46
C THR A 245 -13.29 -32.56 -3.28
N PHE A 246 -13.60 -31.29 -3.03
CA PHE A 246 -12.66 -30.27 -2.58
C PHE A 246 -13.06 -29.82 -1.17
N VAL A 247 -12.12 -29.88 -0.24
CA VAL A 247 -12.30 -29.34 1.12
C VAL A 247 -11.53 -28.04 1.21
N VAL A 248 -12.23 -26.95 1.52
CA VAL A 248 -11.63 -25.62 1.65
C VAL A 248 -10.59 -25.66 2.79
N PRO A 249 -9.30 -25.34 2.53
CA PRO A 249 -8.28 -25.39 3.58
C PRO A 249 -8.54 -24.37 4.70
N THR A 250 -7.97 -24.66 5.87
CA THR A 250 -7.98 -23.71 6.99
C THR A 250 -7.33 -22.39 6.59
N GLY A 251 -7.97 -21.26 6.91
CA GLY A 251 -7.46 -19.91 6.57
C GLY A 251 -7.92 -19.38 5.22
N VAL A 252 -8.50 -20.21 4.35
CA VAL A 252 -9.01 -19.80 3.03
C VAL A 252 -10.46 -19.37 3.15
N ASN A 253 -10.76 -18.13 2.74
CA ASN A 253 -12.11 -17.56 2.71
C ASN A 253 -12.59 -17.16 1.31
N ASN A 254 -11.72 -17.27 0.30
CA ASN A 254 -12.03 -16.96 -1.09
C ASN A 254 -11.34 -17.96 -2.02
N ILE A 255 -12.07 -18.44 -3.01
CA ILE A 255 -11.54 -19.30 -4.07
C ILE A 255 -11.97 -18.78 -5.43
N LYS A 256 -11.13 -18.96 -6.45
CA LYS A 256 -11.49 -18.74 -7.84
C LYS A 256 -11.73 -20.09 -8.51
N ILE A 257 -12.85 -20.23 -9.20
CA ILE A 257 -13.22 -21.45 -9.91
C ILE A 257 -13.28 -21.15 -11.40
N THR A 258 -12.66 -21.99 -12.22
CA THR A 258 -12.78 -21.99 -13.68
C THR A 258 -13.26 -23.37 -14.14
N ALA A 259 -14.49 -23.46 -14.64
CA ALA A 259 -15.09 -24.68 -15.13
C ALA A 259 -15.15 -24.66 -16.67
N TYR A 260 -14.86 -25.80 -17.29
CA TYR A 260 -14.97 -26.01 -18.73
C TYR A 260 -15.94 -27.16 -19.00
N GLY A 261 -16.99 -26.91 -19.78
CA GLY A 261 -17.93 -27.93 -20.23
C GLY A 261 -17.27 -28.88 -21.22
N ALA A 262 -17.82 -30.08 -21.38
CA ALA A 262 -17.30 -31.06 -22.33
C ALA A 262 -17.84 -30.83 -23.74
N GLU A 263 -17.10 -31.29 -24.75
CA GLU A 263 -17.59 -31.27 -26.13
C GLU A 263 -18.62 -32.36 -26.41
N GLY A 264 -19.51 -32.08 -27.36
CA GLY A 264 -20.38 -33.10 -27.95
C GLY A 264 -19.62 -34.06 -28.85
N ARG A 265 -20.24 -35.19 -29.16
CA ARG A 265 -19.69 -36.19 -30.06
C ARG A 265 -19.67 -35.68 -31.50
N GLY A 266 -18.55 -35.86 -32.19
CA GLY A 266 -18.47 -35.61 -33.62
C GLY A 266 -19.20 -36.68 -34.44
N ALA A 267 -19.47 -36.37 -35.72
CA ALA A 267 -20.02 -37.34 -36.66
C ALA A 267 -18.99 -37.72 -37.71
N LEU A 268 -18.96 -39.01 -38.07
CA LEU A 268 -18.29 -39.55 -39.25
C LEU A 268 -19.35 -40.22 -40.12
N THR A 269 -19.47 -39.78 -41.37
CA THR A 269 -20.45 -40.33 -42.32
C THR A 269 -19.74 -40.75 -43.59
N THR A 270 -20.05 -41.97 -44.04
CA THR A 270 -19.50 -42.56 -45.26
C THR A 270 -20.64 -42.90 -46.22
N CYS A 271 -20.58 -42.34 -47.43
CA CYS A 271 -21.56 -42.55 -48.49
C CYS A 271 -20.79 -42.99 -49.75
N SER A 272 -21.15 -44.13 -50.35
CA SER A 272 -20.48 -44.68 -51.53
C SER A 272 -18.93 -44.63 -51.50
N GLY A 273 -18.33 -44.91 -50.33
CA GLY A 273 -16.87 -44.90 -50.12
C GLY A 273 -16.24 -43.53 -49.86
N ASN A 274 -17.01 -42.44 -49.85
CA ASN A 274 -16.55 -41.10 -49.48
C ASN A 274 -16.88 -40.81 -48.01
N SER A 275 -15.86 -40.64 -47.17
CA SER A 275 -16.01 -40.35 -45.74
C SER A 275 -15.74 -38.88 -45.44
N LYS A 276 -16.65 -38.22 -44.72
CA LYS A 276 -16.42 -36.89 -44.13
C LYS A 276 -16.76 -36.89 -42.64
N SER A 277 -16.03 -36.06 -41.88
CA SER A 277 -16.22 -35.90 -40.44
C SER A 277 -16.44 -34.45 -40.05
N ILE A 278 -17.18 -34.24 -38.97
CA ILE A 278 -17.34 -32.95 -38.29
C ILE A 278 -17.22 -33.15 -36.78
N GLY A 279 -16.58 -32.22 -36.08
CA GLY A 279 -16.54 -32.22 -34.62
C GLY A 279 -17.90 -31.93 -34.00
N GLY A 280 -18.09 -32.29 -32.73
CA GLY A 280 -19.24 -31.84 -31.94
C GLY A 280 -19.16 -30.36 -31.61
N GLY A 281 -20.21 -29.84 -30.98
CA GLY A 281 -20.15 -28.52 -30.36
C GLY A 281 -19.13 -28.52 -29.22
N PHE A 282 -18.25 -27.52 -29.18
CA PHE A 282 -17.32 -27.36 -28.07
C PHE A 282 -18.05 -26.95 -26.79
N GLY A 283 -17.54 -27.39 -25.63
CA GLY A 283 -18.04 -26.96 -24.34
C GLY A 283 -17.64 -25.53 -24.01
N GLY A 284 -18.41 -24.86 -23.15
CA GLY A 284 -18.16 -23.50 -22.73
C GLY A 284 -17.16 -23.39 -21.58
N VAL A 285 -16.87 -22.16 -21.17
CA VAL A 285 -16.17 -21.87 -19.92
C VAL A 285 -17.04 -20.97 -19.04
N ALA A 286 -16.96 -21.19 -17.73
CA ALA A 286 -17.48 -20.30 -16.70
C ALA A 286 -16.38 -20.05 -15.66
N GLN A 287 -16.20 -18.80 -15.26
CA GLN A 287 -15.20 -18.41 -14.26
C GLN A 287 -15.77 -17.37 -13.31
N ALA A 288 -15.51 -17.52 -12.01
CA ALA A 288 -15.80 -16.50 -10.99
C ALA A 288 -15.02 -16.77 -9.70
N ALA A 289 -14.99 -15.80 -8.79
CA ALA A 289 -14.53 -15.97 -7.42
C ALA A 289 -15.69 -16.06 -6.42
N PHE A 290 -15.52 -16.88 -5.39
CA PHE A 290 -16.54 -17.22 -4.41
C PHE A 290 -16.00 -17.11 -2.99
N THR A 291 -16.77 -16.45 -2.14
CA THR A 291 -16.58 -16.50 -0.69
C THR A 291 -16.92 -17.91 -0.19
N VAL A 292 -16.00 -18.50 0.56
CA VAL A 292 -16.14 -19.85 1.13
C VAL A 292 -15.84 -19.85 2.62
N THR A 293 -16.30 -20.89 3.31
CA THR A 293 -15.96 -21.10 4.72
C THR A 293 -14.82 -22.10 4.84
N PRO A 294 -13.79 -21.87 5.69
CA PRO A 294 -12.79 -22.88 6.00
C PRO A 294 -13.43 -24.22 6.41
N ASN A 295 -12.94 -25.32 5.84
CA ASN A 295 -13.46 -26.69 5.98
C ASN A 295 -14.82 -26.96 5.31
N GLU A 296 -15.38 -26.03 4.54
CA GLU A 296 -16.53 -26.29 3.67
C GLU A 296 -16.16 -27.37 2.63
N LYS A 297 -17.10 -28.30 2.38
CA LYS A 297 -16.96 -29.32 1.35
C LYS A 297 -17.70 -28.88 0.10
N LEU A 298 -16.98 -28.84 -1.02
CA LEU A 298 -17.53 -28.60 -2.35
C LEU A 298 -17.41 -29.89 -3.19
N TYR A 299 -18.44 -30.17 -3.98
CA TYR A 299 -18.48 -31.32 -4.87
C TYR A 299 -18.26 -30.86 -6.30
N VAL A 300 -17.23 -31.41 -6.94
CA VAL A 300 -16.76 -31.03 -8.27
C VAL A 300 -17.21 -32.09 -9.27
N TYR A 301 -18.08 -31.70 -10.20
CA TYR A 301 -18.56 -32.55 -11.28
C TYR A 301 -17.92 -32.08 -12.58
N VAL A 302 -17.20 -32.99 -13.24
CA VAL A 302 -16.53 -32.70 -14.50
C VAL A 302 -17.29 -33.39 -15.63
N GLY A 303 -17.68 -32.65 -16.66
CA GLY A 303 -18.46 -33.18 -17.77
C GLY A 303 -17.71 -34.22 -18.59
N GLY A 304 -18.40 -35.30 -18.94
CA GLY A 304 -17.90 -36.28 -19.92
C GLY A 304 -18.17 -35.80 -21.34
N SER A 305 -17.20 -35.96 -22.25
CA SER A 305 -17.45 -35.69 -23.68
C SER A 305 -18.52 -36.61 -24.25
N GLY A 306 -19.06 -36.26 -25.41
CA GLY A 306 -20.05 -37.11 -26.10
C GLY A 306 -19.52 -38.50 -26.49
N ASP A 307 -18.20 -38.69 -26.55
CA ASP A 307 -17.57 -39.99 -26.73
C ASP A 307 -17.28 -40.71 -25.40
N ASN A 308 -17.45 -40.02 -24.26
CA ASN A 308 -17.07 -40.48 -22.93
C ASN A 308 -18.21 -40.30 -21.93
N SER A 309 -19.25 -41.15 -22.08
CA SER A 309 -20.46 -41.28 -21.25
C SER A 309 -21.43 -40.09 -21.20
N SER A 310 -21.08 -38.93 -21.77
CA SER A 310 -21.91 -37.71 -21.67
C SER A 310 -22.27 -37.32 -20.22
N PHE A 311 -21.45 -37.74 -19.26
CA PHE A 311 -21.71 -37.60 -17.83
C PHE A 311 -21.94 -36.15 -17.43
N ASN A 312 -22.82 -35.97 -16.43
CA ASN A 312 -23.27 -34.68 -15.93
C ASN A 312 -24.13 -33.89 -16.94
N GLY A 313 -25.11 -34.59 -17.51
CA GLY A 313 -26.24 -33.96 -18.19
C GLY A 313 -26.16 -33.88 -19.71
N GLY A 314 -25.14 -34.45 -20.36
CA GLY A 314 -25.19 -34.65 -21.81
C GLY A 314 -26.16 -35.77 -22.18
N ALA A 315 -26.88 -35.62 -23.28
CA ALA A 315 -27.90 -36.60 -23.68
C ALA A 315 -27.43 -37.53 -24.80
N ALA A 316 -27.82 -38.80 -24.70
CA ALA A 316 -27.73 -39.81 -25.75
C ALA A 316 -29.09 -40.51 -25.84
N ASN A 317 -29.76 -40.47 -27.00
CA ASN A 317 -30.91 -41.35 -27.24
C ASN A 317 -30.74 -42.00 -28.60
N GLY A 318 -30.68 -43.34 -28.63
CA GLY A 318 -30.60 -44.18 -29.82
C GLY A 318 -29.23 -44.84 -30.03
N THR A 319 -29.23 -46.15 -30.34
CA THR A 319 -28.03 -46.89 -30.76
C THR A 319 -27.41 -46.21 -31.98
N GLY A 320 -26.17 -45.72 -31.85
CA GLY A 320 -25.45 -45.05 -32.94
C GLY A 320 -25.68 -43.54 -33.08
N ASN A 321 -26.47 -42.91 -32.18
CA ASN A 321 -26.70 -41.47 -32.25
C ASN A 321 -25.57 -40.65 -31.58
N PRO A 322 -25.16 -39.52 -32.17
CA PRO A 322 -24.13 -38.64 -31.61
C PRO A 322 -24.61 -38.02 -30.29
N SER A 323 -23.86 -38.21 -29.21
CA SER A 323 -24.25 -37.77 -27.86
C SER A 323 -23.78 -36.34 -27.57
N GLY A 324 -24.51 -35.60 -26.74
CA GLY A 324 -24.09 -34.29 -26.26
C GLY A 324 -23.00 -34.38 -25.19
N GLY A 325 -22.22 -33.31 -25.03
CA GLY A 325 -21.22 -33.19 -23.98
C GLY A 325 -21.85 -32.81 -22.64
N GLY A 326 -21.28 -33.32 -21.55
CA GLY A 326 -21.68 -32.99 -20.18
C GLY A 326 -21.29 -31.59 -19.73
N ALA A 327 -22.01 -31.05 -18.76
CA ALA A 327 -21.62 -29.82 -18.07
C ALA A 327 -20.50 -30.09 -17.06
N SER A 328 -19.71 -29.08 -16.72
CA SER A 328 -18.85 -29.11 -15.54
C SER A 328 -19.35 -28.10 -14.52
N ASP A 329 -19.52 -28.52 -13.27
CA ASP A 329 -20.05 -27.66 -12.21
C ASP A 329 -19.41 -27.94 -10.85
N VAL A 330 -19.57 -26.96 -9.96
CA VAL A 330 -19.29 -27.12 -8.53
C VAL A 330 -20.58 -26.87 -7.76
N ARG A 331 -20.89 -27.73 -6.80
CA ARG A 331 -22.14 -27.68 -6.02
C ARG A 331 -21.90 -27.96 -4.54
N ARG A 332 -22.81 -27.47 -3.68
CA ARG A 332 -22.75 -27.65 -2.22
C ARG A 332 -23.46 -28.91 -1.73
N ILE A 333 -24.36 -29.47 -2.53
CA ILE A 333 -25.10 -30.69 -2.24
C ILE A 333 -24.80 -31.71 -3.34
N THR A 334 -24.39 -32.92 -2.95
CA THR A 334 -24.11 -34.01 -3.89
C THR A 334 -25.39 -34.66 -4.43
N GLY A 335 -25.28 -35.31 -5.60
CA GLY A 335 -26.35 -36.02 -6.28
C GLY A 335 -26.91 -35.27 -7.48
N ASN A 336 -27.87 -35.88 -8.19
CA ASN A 336 -28.47 -35.32 -9.42
C ASN A 336 -29.95 -34.95 -9.25
N ASN A 337 -30.43 -34.88 -8.01
CA ASN A 337 -31.80 -34.44 -7.72
C ASN A 337 -31.91 -32.91 -7.84
N LYS A 338 -33.14 -32.40 -7.80
CA LYS A 338 -33.42 -30.97 -7.92
C LYS A 338 -32.62 -30.13 -6.91
N SER A 339 -32.60 -30.52 -5.64
CA SER A 339 -31.87 -29.80 -4.58
C SER A 339 -30.36 -29.74 -4.83
N ALA A 340 -29.76 -30.80 -5.36
CA ALA A 340 -28.35 -30.80 -5.71
C ALA A 340 -28.06 -29.89 -6.91
N LEU A 341 -28.90 -29.94 -7.95
CA LEU A 341 -28.76 -29.07 -9.12
C LEU A 341 -29.01 -27.58 -8.80
N GLU A 342 -29.87 -27.28 -7.84
CA GLU A 342 -30.10 -25.92 -7.32
C GLU A 342 -28.93 -25.42 -6.45
N SER A 343 -28.11 -26.33 -5.89
CA SER A 343 -26.95 -25.99 -5.07
C SER A 343 -25.67 -25.69 -5.87
N ARG A 344 -25.76 -25.68 -7.20
CA ARG A 344 -24.64 -25.39 -8.10
C ARG A 344 -24.26 -23.92 -7.99
N ILE A 345 -22.98 -23.64 -7.70
CA ILE A 345 -22.46 -22.28 -7.60
C ILE A 345 -21.87 -21.78 -8.93
N ILE A 346 -21.44 -22.71 -9.78
CA ILE A 346 -20.93 -22.42 -11.12
C ILE A 346 -21.18 -23.61 -12.04
N VAL A 347 -21.56 -23.36 -13.28
CA VAL A 347 -21.81 -24.35 -14.33
C VAL A 347 -21.24 -23.86 -15.65
N ALA A 348 -20.40 -24.66 -16.29
CA ALA A 348 -19.98 -24.49 -17.67
C ALA A 348 -20.75 -25.47 -18.56
N GLY A 349 -21.52 -24.94 -19.52
CA GLY A 349 -22.35 -25.75 -20.41
C GLY A 349 -21.55 -26.63 -21.37
N GLY A 350 -21.97 -27.88 -21.55
CA GLY A 350 -21.45 -28.79 -22.57
C GLY A 350 -22.04 -28.53 -23.95
N GLY A 351 -21.29 -28.89 -24.99
CA GLY A 351 -21.73 -28.70 -26.37
C GLY A 351 -22.64 -29.82 -26.89
N GLY A 352 -23.42 -29.54 -27.93
CA GLY A 352 -24.30 -30.51 -28.57
C GLY A 352 -23.56 -31.49 -29.47
N GLY A 353 -24.12 -32.69 -29.68
CA GLY A 353 -23.61 -33.68 -30.62
C GLY A 353 -23.89 -33.31 -32.07
N SER A 354 -22.96 -33.62 -32.97
CA SER A 354 -23.09 -33.39 -34.42
C SER A 354 -23.64 -34.61 -35.13
N THR A 355 -24.33 -34.46 -36.26
CA THR A 355 -24.86 -35.59 -37.04
C THR A 355 -24.43 -35.54 -38.51
N GLY A 356 -24.61 -36.65 -39.23
CA GLY A 356 -24.43 -36.72 -40.67
C GLY A 356 -25.27 -37.81 -41.33
N TYR A 357 -25.49 -37.66 -42.63
CA TYR A 357 -26.31 -38.56 -43.46
C TYR A 357 -25.93 -38.46 -44.94
N CYS A 358 -26.33 -39.47 -45.72
CA CYS A 358 -26.20 -39.50 -47.18
C CYS A 358 -27.47 -38.94 -47.80
N ALA A 359 -27.35 -38.04 -48.79
CA ALA A 359 -28.47 -37.40 -49.44
C ALA A 359 -28.44 -37.55 -50.96
N GLY A 360 -29.61 -37.81 -51.54
CA GLY A 360 -29.80 -37.89 -53.00
C GLY A 360 -29.38 -39.23 -53.61
N SER A 361 -29.56 -39.35 -54.92
CA SER A 361 -29.10 -40.50 -55.72
C SER A 361 -27.58 -40.60 -55.83
N ASP A 362 -26.90 -39.46 -55.65
CA ASP A 362 -25.44 -39.33 -55.82
C ASP A 362 -24.69 -39.54 -54.49
N ASP A 363 -25.39 -39.96 -53.43
CA ASP A 363 -24.81 -40.30 -52.14
C ASP A 363 -23.94 -39.17 -51.54
N ILE A 364 -24.45 -37.94 -51.58
CA ILE A 364 -23.73 -36.77 -51.09
C ILE A 364 -23.70 -36.79 -49.56
N VAL A 365 -22.50 -36.68 -48.97
CA VAL A 365 -22.32 -36.58 -47.52
C VAL A 365 -22.74 -35.19 -47.02
N ILE A 366 -23.76 -35.14 -46.16
CA ILE A 366 -24.19 -33.93 -45.43
C ILE A 366 -23.85 -34.09 -43.95
N LEU A 367 -23.22 -33.06 -43.38
CA LEU A 367 -22.86 -32.98 -41.96
C LEU A 367 -23.57 -31.79 -41.32
N ARG A 368 -23.91 -31.91 -40.05
CA ARG A 368 -24.56 -30.87 -39.24
C ARG A 368 -23.83 -30.76 -37.90
N ALA A 369 -23.26 -29.59 -37.63
CA ALA A 369 -22.57 -29.34 -36.38
C ALA A 369 -23.55 -29.28 -35.20
N GLY A 370 -23.08 -29.75 -34.04
CA GLY A 370 -23.70 -29.46 -32.75
C GLY A 370 -23.39 -28.03 -32.31
N GLY A 371 -24.31 -27.42 -31.58
CA GLY A 371 -24.16 -26.09 -31.05
C GLY A 371 -23.16 -26.05 -29.88
N ALA A 372 -22.32 -25.02 -29.83
CA ALA A 372 -21.40 -24.81 -28.72
C ALA A 372 -22.15 -24.61 -27.39
N GLY A 373 -21.65 -25.23 -26.33
CA GLY A 373 -22.11 -25.02 -24.96
C GLY A 373 -21.49 -23.78 -24.34
N GLY A 374 -22.11 -23.26 -23.28
CA GLY A 374 -21.60 -22.14 -22.49
C GLY A 374 -22.36 -20.84 -22.66
N GLY A 375 -21.79 -19.75 -22.15
CA GLY A 375 -22.42 -18.43 -22.18
C GLY A 375 -23.75 -18.34 -21.43
N LEU A 376 -24.40 -17.17 -21.49
CA LEU A 376 -25.78 -17.02 -21.00
C LEU A 376 -26.77 -17.86 -21.83
N TYR A 377 -26.41 -18.08 -23.11
CA TYR A 377 -27.16 -18.88 -24.06
C TYR A 377 -26.18 -19.84 -24.74
N GLY A 378 -26.50 -21.13 -24.71
CA GLY A 378 -25.86 -22.10 -25.60
C GLY A 378 -26.24 -21.81 -27.05
N LEU A 379 -25.44 -22.29 -27.99
CA LEU A 379 -25.76 -22.16 -29.42
C LEU A 379 -26.66 -23.31 -29.89
N SER A 380 -27.49 -23.03 -30.89
CA SER A 380 -28.30 -24.06 -31.55
C SER A 380 -27.46 -24.95 -32.45
N GLY A 381 -27.86 -26.20 -32.61
CA GLY A 381 -27.29 -27.11 -33.60
C GLY A 381 -27.73 -26.74 -35.02
N GLU A 382 -26.97 -27.20 -36.02
CA GLU A 382 -27.24 -26.91 -37.42
C GLU A 382 -28.38 -27.76 -38.01
N GLY A 383 -28.96 -27.27 -39.11
CA GLY A 383 -30.06 -27.93 -39.82
C GLY A 383 -31.36 -27.83 -39.03
N TYR A 384 -32.04 -28.96 -38.88
CA TYR A 384 -33.20 -29.09 -37.98
C TYR A 384 -32.73 -29.35 -36.55
N GLY A 385 -31.74 -28.56 -36.13
CA GLY A 385 -31.00 -28.76 -34.90
C GLY A 385 -31.77 -28.34 -33.66
N GLY A 386 -31.35 -28.89 -32.52
CA GLY A 386 -31.89 -28.49 -31.23
C GLY A 386 -31.49 -27.05 -30.90
N GLY A 387 -32.38 -26.32 -30.27
CA GLY A 387 -32.12 -24.99 -29.77
C GLY A 387 -31.06 -25.01 -28.67
N GLY A 388 -30.26 -23.95 -28.59
CA GLY A 388 -29.40 -23.70 -27.43
C GLY A 388 -30.22 -23.37 -26.18
N ALA A 389 -29.71 -23.76 -25.01
CA ALA A 389 -30.37 -23.46 -23.74
C ALA A 389 -30.13 -22.02 -23.27
N SER A 390 -31.01 -21.48 -22.43
CA SER A 390 -30.81 -20.20 -21.73
C SER A 390 -30.58 -20.43 -20.24
N GLN A 391 -30.42 -19.36 -19.47
CA GLN A 391 -30.33 -19.45 -18.01
C GLN A 391 -31.65 -19.76 -17.31
N ILE A 392 -32.79 -19.75 -18.03
CA ILE A 392 -34.14 -19.93 -17.45
C ILE A 392 -34.94 -21.07 -18.07
N SER A 393 -34.49 -21.62 -19.21
CA SER A 393 -35.17 -22.71 -19.90
C SER A 393 -34.18 -23.56 -20.69
N GLY A 394 -34.49 -24.86 -20.80
CA GLY A 394 -33.80 -25.74 -21.73
C GLY A 394 -34.07 -25.39 -23.19
N GLY A 395 -33.14 -25.80 -24.04
CA GLY A 395 -33.25 -25.60 -25.48
C GLY A 395 -34.38 -26.44 -26.08
N SER A 396 -35.10 -25.88 -27.05
CA SER A 396 -36.17 -26.60 -27.73
C SER A 396 -35.63 -27.77 -28.55
N GLY A 397 -36.34 -28.88 -28.58
CA GLY A 397 -36.06 -29.96 -29.50
C GLY A 397 -36.09 -29.52 -30.96
N GLY A 398 -35.14 -29.98 -31.76
CA GLY A 398 -35.07 -29.73 -33.19
C GLY A 398 -36.18 -30.48 -33.92
N CYS A 399 -36.81 -29.83 -34.90
CA CYS A 399 -37.88 -30.44 -35.67
C CYS A 399 -37.86 -29.98 -37.13
N PHE A 400 -38.34 -30.83 -38.03
CA PHE A 400 -38.71 -30.45 -39.38
C PHE A 400 -40.11 -29.81 -39.36
N GLN A 401 -40.26 -28.64 -39.96
CA GLN A 401 -41.55 -27.95 -40.04
C GLN A 401 -42.18 -28.13 -41.42
N ASP A 402 -43.49 -28.40 -41.47
CA ASP A 402 -44.26 -28.30 -42.71
C ASP A 402 -44.43 -26.84 -43.16
N GLY A 403 -45.06 -26.62 -44.33
CA GLY A 403 -45.33 -25.28 -44.87
C GLY A 403 -46.28 -24.42 -44.00
N PHE A 404 -46.84 -24.99 -42.92
CA PHE A 404 -47.69 -24.32 -41.94
C PHE A 404 -47.00 -24.15 -40.58
N GLY A 405 -45.72 -24.51 -40.46
CA GLY A 405 -44.92 -24.35 -39.24
C GLY A 405 -45.11 -25.47 -38.20
N LYS A 406 -45.83 -26.55 -38.51
CA LYS A 406 -46.02 -27.68 -37.60
C LYS A 406 -44.82 -28.62 -37.64
N CYS A 407 -44.27 -28.94 -36.47
CA CYS A 407 -43.23 -29.97 -36.36
C CYS A 407 -43.77 -31.34 -36.78
N ILE A 408 -43.11 -32.00 -37.72
CA ILE A 408 -43.43 -33.36 -38.20
C ILE A 408 -42.15 -34.23 -38.20
N GLY A 409 -42.34 -35.55 -38.18
CA GLY A 409 -41.23 -36.52 -38.18
C GLY A 409 -40.64 -36.81 -36.79
N ASN A 410 -39.37 -37.24 -36.75
CA ASN A 410 -38.66 -37.62 -35.54
C ASN A 410 -38.08 -36.39 -34.83
N ILE A 411 -38.92 -35.76 -33.97
CA ILE A 411 -38.58 -34.55 -33.22
C ILE A 411 -37.53 -34.87 -32.15
N GLY A 412 -36.52 -34.00 -32.01
CA GLY A 412 -35.58 -34.06 -30.90
C GLY A 412 -36.26 -33.67 -29.58
N TYR A 413 -35.76 -34.16 -28.45
CA TYR A 413 -36.32 -33.79 -27.15
C TYR A 413 -35.79 -32.43 -26.72
N SER A 414 -36.62 -31.66 -26.03
CA SER A 414 -36.16 -30.42 -25.39
C SER A 414 -35.23 -30.74 -24.21
N GLY A 415 -34.24 -29.87 -23.99
CA GLY A 415 -33.45 -29.91 -22.77
C GLY A 415 -34.27 -29.47 -21.57
N THR A 416 -33.78 -29.79 -20.38
CA THR A 416 -34.41 -29.45 -19.10
C THR A 416 -33.35 -28.95 -18.11
N PHE A 417 -33.75 -28.68 -16.87
CA PHE A 417 -32.83 -28.23 -15.84
C PHE A 417 -31.76 -29.29 -15.57
N GLY A 418 -30.49 -28.94 -15.80
CA GLY A 418 -29.35 -29.85 -15.64
C GLY A 418 -29.13 -30.87 -16.75
N LEU A 419 -30.08 -31.09 -17.66
CA LEU A 419 -30.03 -32.19 -18.63
C LEU A 419 -30.29 -31.72 -20.06
N GLY A 420 -29.46 -32.17 -21.00
CA GLY A 420 -29.68 -32.02 -22.43
C GLY A 420 -30.85 -32.86 -22.92
N GLY A 421 -31.43 -32.46 -24.05
CA GLY A 421 -32.48 -33.20 -24.73
C GLY A 421 -31.88 -34.29 -25.62
N GLY A 422 -32.45 -35.50 -25.57
CA GLY A 422 -32.05 -36.58 -26.49
C GLY A 422 -32.31 -36.21 -27.94
N GLY A 423 -31.43 -36.67 -28.84
CA GLY A 423 -31.67 -36.54 -30.29
C GLY A 423 -32.90 -37.33 -30.73
N GLY A 424 -33.50 -36.91 -31.84
CA GLY A 424 -34.58 -37.66 -32.49
C GLY A 424 -34.09 -39.03 -32.97
N ILE A 425 -35.01 -39.99 -33.04
CA ILE A 425 -34.76 -41.35 -33.51
C ILE A 425 -34.19 -41.30 -34.93
N MET A 426 -33.25 -42.20 -35.28
CA MET A 426 -32.56 -42.22 -36.59
C MET A 426 -31.56 -41.06 -36.80
N GLY A 427 -30.62 -40.88 -35.88
CA GLY A 427 -29.42 -40.07 -36.12
C GLY A 427 -29.44 -38.63 -35.59
N GLY A 428 -30.44 -38.17 -34.84
CA GLY A 428 -30.42 -36.81 -34.28
C GLY A 428 -29.29 -36.60 -33.27
N GLY A 429 -28.63 -35.43 -33.30
CA GLY A 429 -27.58 -35.09 -32.33
C GLY A 429 -28.15 -34.82 -30.93
N GLY A 430 -27.52 -35.33 -29.88
CA GLY A 430 -27.93 -35.09 -28.48
C GLY A 430 -27.58 -33.68 -28.01
N GLY A 431 -28.45 -33.08 -27.18
CA GLY A 431 -28.21 -31.79 -26.57
C GLY A 431 -27.13 -31.85 -25.48
N GLY A 432 -26.35 -30.78 -25.36
CA GLY A 432 -25.32 -30.63 -24.31
C GLY A 432 -25.92 -30.33 -22.94
N GLY A 433 -25.28 -30.80 -21.87
CA GLY A 433 -25.65 -30.49 -20.49
C GLY A 433 -25.36 -29.03 -20.14
N GLY A 434 -26.00 -28.50 -19.10
CA GLY A 434 -25.76 -27.13 -18.66
C GLY A 434 -26.50 -26.78 -17.39
N TYR A 435 -26.61 -25.48 -17.09
CA TYR A 435 -27.54 -25.04 -16.05
C TYR A 435 -28.96 -25.44 -16.46
N TYR A 436 -29.31 -25.10 -17.69
CA TYR A 436 -30.27 -25.84 -18.50
C TYR A 436 -29.56 -26.47 -19.68
N GLY A 437 -29.98 -27.68 -20.07
CA GLY A 437 -29.40 -28.38 -21.21
C GLY A 437 -29.98 -27.93 -22.54
N GLY A 438 -29.20 -28.07 -23.61
CA GLY A 438 -29.62 -27.78 -24.97
C GLY A 438 -30.61 -28.82 -25.49
N GLY A 439 -31.38 -28.49 -26.52
CA GLY A 439 -32.30 -29.42 -27.16
C GLY A 439 -31.55 -30.46 -28.02
N GLY A 440 -32.13 -31.64 -28.18
CA GLY A 440 -31.65 -32.60 -29.17
C GLY A 440 -32.06 -32.19 -30.59
N GLY A 441 -31.25 -32.49 -31.59
CA GLY A 441 -31.58 -32.28 -33.00
C GLY A 441 -32.58 -33.30 -33.53
N SER A 442 -33.30 -32.96 -34.60
CA SER A 442 -34.24 -33.90 -35.21
C SER A 442 -33.50 -35.09 -35.81
N GLY A 443 -34.17 -36.24 -35.76
CA GLY A 443 -33.76 -37.42 -36.51
C GLY A 443 -34.37 -37.44 -37.91
N GLU A 444 -34.02 -38.46 -38.67
CA GLU A 444 -34.52 -38.66 -40.03
C GLU A 444 -36.03 -38.89 -40.08
N ALA A 445 -36.75 -38.27 -41.01
CA ALA A 445 -38.19 -38.48 -41.20
C ALA A 445 -38.46 -39.36 -42.44
N VAL A 446 -39.55 -40.15 -42.42
CA VAL A 446 -39.90 -41.02 -43.56
C VAL A 446 -40.08 -40.19 -44.83
N GLY A 447 -39.25 -40.43 -45.85
CA GLY A 447 -39.23 -39.67 -47.11
C GLY A 447 -38.37 -38.40 -47.11
N ASN A 448 -37.69 -38.08 -46.00
CA ASN A 448 -36.77 -36.95 -45.91
C ASN A 448 -35.55 -37.28 -45.04
N TRP A 449 -34.40 -37.41 -45.70
CA TRP A 449 -33.11 -37.81 -45.11
C TRP A 449 -32.51 -36.79 -44.14
N ASN A 450 -33.16 -35.65 -43.91
CA ASN A 450 -32.60 -34.54 -43.13
C ASN A 450 -32.52 -34.83 -41.62
N ARG A 451 -31.39 -34.43 -41.03
CA ARG A 451 -31.10 -34.53 -39.58
C ARG A 451 -30.65 -33.20 -39.01
N GLY A 452 -30.65 -33.07 -37.69
CA GLY A 452 -30.17 -31.89 -36.97
C GLY A 452 -29.11 -32.19 -35.91
N GLY A 453 -28.18 -31.26 -35.72
CA GLY A 453 -27.24 -31.29 -34.60
C GLY A 453 -27.94 -30.94 -33.28
N GLY A 454 -27.40 -31.38 -32.15
CA GLY A 454 -27.90 -30.98 -30.82
C GLY A 454 -27.50 -29.55 -30.48
N GLY A 455 -28.30 -28.86 -29.67
CA GLY A 455 -27.96 -27.55 -29.11
C GLY A 455 -27.03 -27.67 -27.89
N GLY A 456 -26.25 -26.63 -27.62
CA GLY A 456 -25.41 -26.52 -26.43
C GLY A 456 -26.19 -26.12 -25.18
N GLY A 457 -25.72 -26.56 -24.02
CA GLY A 457 -26.26 -26.13 -22.73
C GLY A 457 -25.75 -24.76 -22.29
N SER A 458 -26.46 -24.11 -21.37
CA SER A 458 -26.11 -22.79 -20.83
C SER A 458 -25.14 -22.87 -19.66
N SER A 459 -24.34 -21.83 -19.47
CA SER A 459 -23.56 -21.61 -18.25
C SER A 459 -24.38 -20.90 -17.17
N TYR A 460 -23.95 -21.04 -15.92
CA TYR A 460 -24.51 -20.35 -14.77
C TYR A 460 -23.41 -20.00 -13.77
N ILE A 461 -23.57 -18.87 -13.09
CA ILE A 461 -22.74 -18.43 -11.98
C ILE A 461 -23.70 -17.88 -10.92
N ASP A 462 -23.53 -18.31 -9.68
CA ASP A 462 -24.32 -17.82 -8.55
C ASP A 462 -24.16 -16.31 -8.37
N GLY A 463 -25.26 -15.62 -8.06
CA GLY A 463 -25.29 -14.16 -7.97
C GLY A 463 -24.44 -13.57 -6.83
N SER A 464 -23.97 -14.39 -5.88
CA SER A 464 -23.05 -13.96 -4.82
C SER A 464 -21.58 -13.93 -5.25
N ALA A 465 -21.25 -14.40 -6.46
CA ALA A 465 -19.88 -14.45 -6.96
C ALA A 465 -19.35 -13.09 -7.41
N THR A 466 -18.02 -12.92 -7.38
CA THR A 466 -17.33 -11.74 -7.92
C THR A 466 -16.59 -12.08 -9.21
N ASP A 467 -16.44 -11.09 -10.09
CA ASP A 467 -15.82 -11.20 -11.41
C ASP A 467 -16.35 -12.35 -12.29
N PRO A 468 -17.69 -12.48 -12.46
CA PRO A 468 -18.26 -13.55 -13.26
C PRO A 468 -17.98 -13.38 -14.75
N SER A 469 -17.57 -14.45 -15.42
CA SER A 469 -17.36 -14.50 -16.86
C SER A 469 -17.81 -15.84 -17.44
N THR A 470 -18.47 -15.81 -18.59
CA THR A 470 -18.86 -17.01 -19.34
C THR A 470 -18.60 -16.82 -20.82
N GLN A 471 -18.20 -17.89 -21.51
CA GLN A 471 -17.97 -17.89 -22.95
C GLN A 471 -18.44 -19.22 -23.56
N THR A 472 -19.00 -19.16 -24.76
CA THR A 472 -19.39 -20.34 -25.54
C THR A 472 -18.20 -20.95 -26.28
N GLY A 473 -18.18 -22.28 -26.42
CA GLY A 473 -17.35 -22.99 -27.40
C GLY A 473 -15.83 -22.84 -27.24
N VAL A 474 -15.32 -23.11 -26.05
CA VAL A 474 -13.90 -22.94 -25.69
C VAL A 474 -13.16 -24.28 -25.53
N ASN A 475 -13.84 -25.33 -25.06
CA ASN A 475 -13.21 -26.58 -24.65
C ASN A 475 -13.55 -27.75 -25.58
N SER A 476 -12.53 -28.47 -26.03
CA SER A 476 -12.61 -29.78 -26.66
C SER A 476 -12.27 -30.89 -25.67
N GLY A 477 -12.70 -32.11 -25.96
CA GLY A 477 -12.62 -33.27 -25.08
C GLY A 477 -13.54 -33.20 -23.86
N ASN A 478 -13.14 -33.92 -22.81
CA ASN A 478 -13.83 -33.88 -21.53
C ASN A 478 -13.72 -32.48 -20.91
N GLY A 479 -14.63 -32.18 -19.98
CA GLY A 479 -14.53 -30.99 -19.17
C GLY A 479 -13.30 -31.01 -18.24
N LYS A 480 -13.09 -29.87 -17.56
CA LYS A 480 -12.16 -29.75 -16.44
C LYS A 480 -12.65 -28.64 -15.51
N VAL A 481 -12.29 -28.75 -14.23
CA VAL A 481 -12.54 -27.69 -13.24
C VAL A 481 -11.23 -27.33 -12.56
N ILE A 482 -10.94 -26.04 -12.47
CA ILE A 482 -9.73 -25.51 -11.84
C ILE A 482 -10.17 -24.67 -10.63
N ILE A 483 -9.61 -24.96 -9.46
CA ILE A 483 -9.82 -24.18 -8.24
C ILE A 483 -8.49 -23.56 -7.82
N GLU A 484 -8.47 -22.23 -7.66
CA GLU A 484 -7.32 -21.44 -7.25
C GLU A 484 -7.61 -20.75 -5.92
N TYR A 485 -6.67 -20.79 -4.97
CA TYR A 485 -6.84 -20.12 -3.67
C TYR A 485 -5.51 -19.67 -3.06
N GLY A 486 -5.56 -18.60 -2.24
CA GLY A 486 -4.44 -18.11 -1.44
C GLY A 486 -4.75 -18.21 0.06
N TYR A 487 -3.72 -18.12 0.89
CA TYR A 487 -3.82 -18.11 2.36
C TYR A 487 -3.84 -16.69 2.93
#